data_AF-A0A767UBS4-F1
#
_entry.id   AF-A0A767UBS4-F1
#
_cell.length_a   1.000
_cell.length_b   1.000
_cell.length_c   1.000
_cell.angle_alpha   90.00
_cell.angle_beta   90.00
_cell.angle_gamma   90.00
#
_symmetry.space_group_name_H-M   'P 1'
#
loop_
_entity.id
_entity.type
_entity.pdbx_description
1 polymer ?
#
loop_
_entity_poly.entity_id
_entity_poly.type
_entity_poly.pdbx_seq_one_letter_code
_entity_poly.pdbx_strand_id
1 'polypeptide(L)'
;MQNSLTQLWLRQWRRLPQVAYLLGCHKLRADLARQGALLGLPDWAQAFLAMHQGTSLSVCNKAPNHRFLLSVGYAQLNALNEFLPESLAQRFPLLFPPFIEEALKQDAVEMSILLLALQYAQKYPNTVPAFAC
;
A
#
# COMPACT_ATOMS: atom_id res chain seq x y z
N MET A 1 -20.54 -12.60 -14.92
CA MET A 1 -20.44 -11.20 -14.46
C MET A 1 -19.00 -10.95 -14.04
N GLN A 2 -18.22 -10.24 -14.86
CA GLN A 2 -16.85 -9.88 -14.47
C GLN A 2 -16.90 -8.73 -13.47
N ASN A 3 -16.40 -8.99 -12.26
CA ASN A 3 -16.39 -8.07 -11.13
C ASN A 3 -15.58 -6.80 -11.47
N SER A 4 -16.14 -5.61 -11.23
CA SER A 4 -15.48 -4.32 -11.47
C SER A 4 -14.13 -4.21 -10.76
N LEU A 5 -13.99 -4.87 -9.61
CA LEU A 5 -12.73 -4.96 -8.86
C LEU A 5 -11.66 -5.72 -9.64
N THR A 6 -12.01 -6.84 -10.27
CA THR A 6 -11.10 -7.65 -11.10
C THR A 6 -10.54 -6.83 -12.25
N GLN A 7 -11.40 -6.07 -12.95
CA GLN A 7 -10.97 -5.19 -14.04
C GLN A 7 -10.04 -4.08 -13.55
N LEU A 8 -10.34 -3.52 -12.37
CA LEU A 8 -9.47 -2.51 -11.74
C LEU A 8 -8.09 -3.09 -11.39
N TRP A 9 -8.02 -4.28 -10.80
CA TRP A 9 -6.78 -4.97 -10.46
C TRP A 9 -5.93 -5.25 -11.70
N LEU A 10 -6.54 -5.78 -12.76
CA LEU A 10 -5.84 -6.08 -14.00
C LEU A 10 -5.28 -4.81 -14.66
N ARG A 11 -6.07 -3.74 -14.71
CA ARG A 11 -5.63 -2.45 -15.29
C ARG A 11 -4.46 -1.84 -14.52
N GLN A 12 -4.45 -2.00 -13.20
CA GLN A 12 -3.47 -1.36 -12.33
C GLN A 12 -2.39 -2.35 -11.86
N TRP A 13 -2.31 -3.55 -12.43
CA TRP A 13 -1.49 -4.67 -11.96
C TRP A 13 -0.04 -4.28 -11.66
N ARG A 14 0.62 -3.60 -12.60
CA ARG A 14 2.02 -3.14 -12.46
C ARG A 14 2.22 -2.06 -11.40
N ARG A 15 1.16 -1.38 -10.98
CA ARG A 15 1.19 -0.28 -10.00
C ARG A 15 0.76 -0.74 -8.61
N LEU A 16 0.23 -1.95 -8.44
CA LEU A 16 -0.21 -2.47 -7.15
C LEU A 16 0.90 -2.42 -6.07
N PRO A 17 2.19 -2.67 -6.37
CA PRO A 17 3.26 -2.49 -5.37
C PRO A 17 3.42 -1.04 -4.90
N GLN A 18 3.36 -0.08 -5.82
CA GLN A 18 3.41 1.35 -5.48
C GLN A 18 2.18 1.76 -4.66
N VAL A 19 0.99 1.30 -5.06
CA VAL A 19 -0.26 1.55 -4.35
C VAL A 19 -0.19 0.99 -2.93
N ALA A 20 0.24 -0.26 -2.76
CA ALA A 20 0.44 -0.85 -1.45
C ALA A 20 1.36 0.02 -0.58
N TYR A 21 2.50 0.46 -1.11
CA TYR A 21 3.41 1.32 -0.37
C TYR A 21 2.74 2.64 0.09
N LEU A 22 1.97 3.29 -0.79
CA LEU A 22 1.20 4.50 -0.44
C LEU A 22 0.16 4.23 0.66
N LEU A 23 -0.54 3.10 0.59
CA LEU A 23 -1.55 2.71 1.58
C LEU A 23 -0.91 2.47 2.95
N GLY A 24 0.23 1.78 2.99
CA GLY A 24 1.00 1.60 4.22
C GLY A 24 1.47 2.92 4.83
N CYS A 25 2.00 3.82 3.99
CA CYS A 25 2.37 5.17 4.42
C CYS A 25 1.17 5.94 4.99
N HIS A 26 0.01 5.85 4.34
CA HIS A 26 -1.21 6.52 4.78
C HIS A 26 -1.70 5.95 6.13
N LYS A 27 -1.77 4.62 6.24
CA LYS A 27 -2.23 3.94 7.45
C LYS A 27 -1.35 4.26 8.66
N LEU A 28 -0.03 4.29 8.47
CA LEU A 28 0.96 4.53 9.52
C LEU A 28 1.44 5.99 9.59
N ARG A 29 0.68 6.93 9.00
CA ARG A 29 1.06 8.34 8.95
C ARG A 29 1.36 8.93 10.33
N ALA A 30 0.54 8.62 11.34
CA ALA A 30 0.76 9.13 12.70
C ALA A 30 2.06 8.61 13.31
N ASP A 31 2.38 7.32 13.10
CA ASP A 31 3.64 6.72 13.54
C ASP A 31 4.86 7.33 12.82
N LEU A 32 4.71 7.59 11.51
CA LEU A 32 5.74 8.26 10.71
C LEU A 32 5.97 9.72 11.16
N ALA A 33 4.90 10.44 11.51
CA ALA A 33 4.97 11.83 11.95
C ALA A 33 5.66 11.97 13.31
N ARG A 34 5.32 11.09 14.26
CA ARG A 34 5.81 11.15 15.66
C ARG A 34 7.32 11.10 15.80
N GLN A 35 8.03 10.49 14.85
CA GLN A 35 9.49 10.30 14.91
C GLN A 35 10.24 11.01 13.77
N GLY A 36 9.59 11.92 13.03
CA GLY A 36 10.20 12.59 11.87
C GLY A 36 10.48 11.67 10.68
N ALA A 37 10.04 10.41 10.74
CA ALA A 37 10.27 9.40 9.71
C ALA A 37 9.58 9.72 8.37
N LEU A 38 8.63 10.67 8.37
CA LEU A 38 8.09 11.26 7.14
C LEU A 38 9.19 11.81 6.20
N LEU A 39 10.25 12.41 6.76
CA LEU A 39 11.34 13.01 5.98
C LEU A 39 12.23 11.95 5.30
N GLY A 40 12.19 10.71 5.78
CA GLY A 40 12.91 9.58 5.19
C GLY A 40 12.11 8.86 4.08
N LEU A 41 10.88 9.28 3.82
CA LEU A 41 10.09 8.71 2.73
C LEU A 41 10.54 9.26 1.38
N PRO A 42 10.35 8.52 0.28
CA PRO A 42 10.50 9.07 -1.06
C PRO A 42 9.60 10.29 -1.27
N ASP A 43 10.06 11.28 -2.04
CA ASP A 43 9.34 12.53 -2.30
C ASP A 43 7.91 12.31 -2.80
N TRP A 44 7.72 11.32 -3.68
CA TRP A 44 6.40 10.98 -4.21
C TRP A 44 5.45 10.42 -3.14
N ALA A 45 5.96 9.76 -2.10
CA ALA A 45 5.15 9.27 -1.00
C ALA A 45 4.82 10.40 -0.02
N GLN A 46 5.79 11.29 0.24
CA GLN A 46 5.56 12.51 1.02
C GLN A 46 4.49 13.38 0.38
N ALA A 47 4.57 13.60 -0.94
CA ALA A 47 3.60 14.39 -1.69
C ALA A 47 2.19 13.78 -1.62
N PHE A 48 2.06 12.46 -1.76
CA PHE A 48 0.78 11.78 -1.59
C PHE A 48 0.18 12.01 -0.20
N LEU A 49 0.99 11.86 0.86
CA LEU A 49 0.54 12.14 2.22
C LEU A 49 0.15 13.62 2.39
N ALA A 50 0.90 14.57 1.83
CA ALA A 50 0.55 15.98 1.91
C ALA A 50 -0.83 16.28 1.29
N MET A 51 -1.20 15.58 0.21
CA MET A 51 -2.49 15.74 -0.47
C MET A 51 -3.68 15.17 0.31
N HIS A 52 -3.47 14.22 1.21
CA HIS A 52 -4.56 13.57 1.94
C HIS A 52 -4.25 13.39 3.43
N GLN A 53 -4.93 14.19 4.24
CA GLN A 53 -4.81 14.18 5.69
C GLN A 53 -5.97 13.37 6.29
N GLY A 54 -5.93 12.04 6.11
CA GLY A 54 -6.83 11.14 6.82
C GLY A 54 -6.46 11.01 8.29
N THR A 55 -7.42 10.58 9.11
CA THR A 55 -7.19 10.27 10.52
C THR A 55 -6.42 8.96 10.64
N SER A 56 -5.16 9.02 11.07
CA SER A 56 -4.33 7.87 11.42
C SER A 56 -4.07 7.91 12.93
N LEU A 57 -4.22 6.76 13.59
CA LEU A 57 -3.85 6.61 15.00
C LEU A 57 -2.45 5.97 15.06
N SER A 58 -1.61 6.46 15.96
CA SER A 58 -0.28 5.88 16.21
C SER A 58 -0.47 4.55 16.95
N VAL A 59 0.07 3.47 16.40
CA VAL A 59 -0.04 2.11 16.98
C VAL A 59 1.36 1.54 17.24
N CYS A 60 2.41 2.12 16.66
CA CYS A 60 3.77 1.58 16.71
C CYS A 60 4.63 2.30 17.75
N ASN A 61 5.36 1.51 18.55
CA ASN A 61 6.35 2.04 19.48
C ASN A 61 7.61 2.58 18.77
N LYS A 62 7.95 2.03 17.60
CA LYS A 62 9.12 2.42 16.77
C LYS A 62 8.67 2.94 15.40
N ALA A 63 9.47 3.82 14.79
CA ALA A 63 9.25 4.29 13.44
C ALA A 63 9.17 3.11 12.45
N PRO A 64 8.13 3.05 11.62
CA PRO A 64 7.98 1.99 10.63
C PRO A 64 9.03 2.17 9.52
N ASN A 65 9.76 1.10 9.21
CA ASN A 65 10.68 1.08 8.07
C ASN A 65 9.93 0.78 6.75
N HIS A 66 10.60 0.95 5.60
CA HIS A 66 9.99 0.75 4.29
C HIS A 66 9.40 -0.65 4.08
N ARG A 67 10.04 -1.71 4.62
CA ARG A 67 9.54 -3.09 4.53
C ARG A 67 8.20 -3.20 5.24
N PHE A 68 8.12 -2.70 6.47
CA PHE A 68 6.90 -2.70 7.25
C PHE A 68 5.78 -1.88 6.60
N LEU A 69 6.11 -0.69 6.06
CA LEU A 69 5.14 0.11 5.29
C LEU A 69 4.56 -0.68 4.13
N LEU A 70 5.40 -1.33 3.31
CA LEU A 70 4.93 -2.14 2.20
C LEU A 70 4.06 -3.31 2.69
N SER A 71 4.48 -4.03 3.73
CA SER A 71 3.74 -5.17 4.28
C SER A 71 2.36 -4.79 4.78
N VAL A 72 2.21 -3.64 5.46
CA VAL A 72 0.90 -3.16 5.91
C VAL A 72 -0.02 -2.88 4.73
N GLY A 73 0.46 -2.16 3.71
CA GLY A 73 -0.37 -1.86 2.55
C GLY A 73 -0.67 -3.08 1.68
N TYR A 74 0.28 -4.01 1.57
CA TYR A 74 0.07 -5.31 0.95
C TYR A 74 -1.07 -6.05 1.66
N ALA A 75 -1.05 -6.14 2.98
CA ALA A 75 -2.08 -6.84 3.74
C ALA A 75 -3.48 -6.21 3.57
N GLN A 76 -3.56 -4.87 3.48
CA GLN A 76 -4.83 -4.18 3.18
C GLN A 76 -5.38 -4.50 1.79
N LEU A 77 -4.51 -4.62 0.79
CA LEU A 77 -4.91 -5.05 -0.56
C LEU A 77 -5.23 -6.54 -0.61
N ASN A 78 -4.47 -7.36 0.12
CA ASN A 78 -4.66 -8.81 0.17
C ASN A 78 -6.01 -9.18 0.81
N ALA A 79 -6.51 -8.38 1.75
CA ALA A 79 -7.86 -8.53 2.28
C ALA A 79 -8.97 -8.38 1.20
N LEU A 80 -8.67 -7.73 0.07
CA LEU A 80 -9.58 -7.62 -1.08
C LEU A 80 -9.46 -8.81 -2.06
N ASN A 81 -8.45 -9.67 -1.90
CA ASN A 81 -8.23 -10.80 -2.81
C ASN A 81 -9.31 -11.88 -2.67
N GLU A 82 -10.02 -11.95 -1.55
CA GLU A 82 -11.17 -12.86 -1.35
C GLU A 82 -12.29 -12.61 -2.39
N PHE A 83 -12.34 -11.41 -2.98
CA PHE A 83 -13.32 -11.03 -4.00
C PHE A 83 -12.82 -11.18 -5.44
N LEU A 84 -11.56 -11.61 -5.61
CA LEU A 84 -10.92 -11.80 -6.92
C LEU A 84 -11.01 -13.26 -7.37
N PRO A 85 -10.95 -13.54 -8.68
CA PRO A 85 -10.78 -14.89 -9.18
C PRO A 85 -9.50 -15.52 -8.60
N GLU A 86 -9.57 -16.81 -8.23
CA GLU A 86 -8.47 -17.54 -7.59
C GLU A 86 -7.14 -17.40 -8.35
N SER A 87 -7.17 -17.52 -9.67
CA SER A 87 -5.98 -17.41 -10.52
C SER A 87 -5.30 -16.04 -10.48
N LEU A 88 -6.05 -14.98 -10.13
CA LEU A 88 -5.51 -13.64 -9.94
C LEU A 88 -5.00 -13.47 -8.51
N ALA A 89 -5.77 -13.96 -7.53
CA ALA A 89 -5.39 -13.95 -6.12
C ALA A 89 -4.06 -14.68 -5.87
N GLN A 90 -3.84 -15.85 -6.48
CA GLN A 90 -2.59 -16.62 -6.37
C GLN A 90 -1.37 -15.88 -6.94
N ARG A 91 -1.56 -15.01 -7.94
CA ARG A 91 -0.48 -14.24 -8.57
C ARG A 91 -0.21 -12.91 -7.89
N PHE A 92 -1.15 -12.42 -7.08
CA PHE A 92 -1.01 -11.12 -6.43
C PHE A 92 0.21 -11.05 -5.50
N PRO A 93 0.49 -12.03 -4.61
CA PRO A 93 1.69 -12.02 -3.77
C PRO A 93 3.00 -11.97 -4.57
N LEU A 94 3.02 -12.54 -5.78
CA LEU A 94 4.19 -12.59 -6.65
C LEU A 94 4.62 -11.21 -7.20
N LEU A 95 3.78 -10.18 -7.04
CA LEU A 95 4.14 -8.80 -7.36
C LEU A 95 5.06 -8.15 -6.33
N PHE A 96 5.25 -8.80 -5.18
CA PHE A 96 5.89 -8.22 -4.01
C PHE A 96 7.15 -9.00 -3.63
N PRO A 97 8.09 -8.39 -2.89
CA PRO A 97 9.25 -9.10 -2.37
C PRO A 97 8.85 -10.18 -1.34
N PRO A 98 9.63 -11.26 -1.17
CA PRO A 98 9.26 -12.42 -0.35
C PRO A 98 8.88 -12.12 1.12
N PHE A 99 9.43 -11.05 1.72
CA PHE A 99 9.14 -10.71 3.12
C PHE A 99 7.68 -10.36 3.40
N ILE A 100 6.85 -10.16 2.37
CA ILE A 100 5.41 -9.94 2.51
C ILE A 100 4.66 -11.16 3.05
N GLU A 101 5.26 -12.34 3.01
CA GLU A 101 4.69 -13.56 3.59
C GLU A 101 4.51 -13.44 5.11
N GLU A 102 5.34 -12.62 5.77
CA GLU A 102 5.27 -12.34 7.21
C GLU A 102 4.27 -11.22 7.56
N ALA A 103 3.55 -10.67 6.57
CA ALA A 103 2.64 -9.55 6.79
C ALA A 103 1.47 -9.93 7.70
N LEU A 104 1.30 -9.18 8.79
CA LEU A 104 0.15 -9.31 9.68
C LEU A 104 -1.14 -8.95 8.94
N LYS A 105 -2.20 -9.74 9.13
CA LYS A 105 -3.53 -9.46 8.58
C LYS A 105 -3.99 -8.06 8.96
N GLN A 106 -4.61 -7.37 8.00
CA GLN A 106 -5.17 -6.04 8.16
C GLN A 106 -6.60 -6.04 7.65
N ASP A 107 -7.42 -5.12 8.15
CA ASP A 107 -8.69 -4.82 7.52
C ASP A 107 -8.49 -4.28 6.10
N ALA A 108 -9.47 -4.55 5.24
CA ALA A 108 -9.49 -4.03 3.89
C ALA A 108 -9.43 -2.49 3.90
N VAL A 109 -8.68 -1.93 2.94
CA VAL A 109 -8.61 -0.48 2.75
C VAL A 109 -9.97 0.08 2.34
N GLU A 110 -10.31 1.27 2.83
CA GLU A 110 -11.48 2.00 2.35
C GLU A 110 -11.37 2.31 0.86
N MET A 111 -12.47 2.14 0.12
CA MET A 111 -12.49 2.30 -1.33
C MET A 111 -12.09 3.71 -1.78
N SER A 112 -12.42 4.75 -1.02
CA SER A 112 -12.03 6.14 -1.30
C SER A 112 -10.50 6.32 -1.31
N ILE A 113 -9.82 5.78 -0.29
CA ILE A 113 -8.36 5.84 -0.15
C ILE A 113 -7.69 4.98 -1.24
N LEU A 114 -8.23 3.79 -1.51
CA LEU A 114 -7.75 2.93 -2.58
C LEU A 114 -7.80 3.63 -3.95
N LEU A 115 -8.94 4.22 -4.30
CA LEU A 115 -9.12 4.93 -5.55
C LEU A 115 -8.17 6.12 -5.66
N LEU A 116 -7.97 6.86 -4.56
CA LEU A 116 -7.02 7.97 -4.52
C LEU A 116 -5.58 7.50 -4.76
N ALA A 117 -5.15 6.43 -4.09
CA ALA A 117 -3.81 5.86 -4.27
C ALA A 117 -3.61 5.34 -5.70
N LEU A 118 -4.63 4.71 -6.30
CA LEU A 118 -4.60 4.24 -7.69
C LEU A 118 -4.51 5.41 -8.67
N GLN A 119 -5.30 6.47 -8.49
CA GLN A 119 -5.24 7.68 -9.32
C GLN A 119 -3.86 8.35 -9.22
N TYR A 120 -3.32 8.44 -8.00
CA TYR A 120 -2.00 9.02 -7.77
C TYR A 120 -0.89 8.21 -8.46
N ALA A 121 -0.85 6.89 -8.24
CA ALA A 121 0.11 6.00 -8.89
C ALA A 121 -0.05 5.97 -10.42
N GLN A 122 -1.26 6.24 -10.91
CA GLN A 122 -1.52 6.39 -12.33
C GLN A 122 -0.92 7.68 -12.91
N LYS A 123 -1.06 8.79 -12.19
CA LYS A 123 -0.53 10.10 -12.60
C LYS A 123 0.98 10.19 -12.44
N TYR A 124 1.53 9.57 -11.39
CA TYR A 124 2.95 9.61 -11.04
C TYR A 124 3.47 8.19 -10.80
N PRO A 125 3.76 7.43 -11.87
CA PRO A 125 4.30 6.07 -11.74
C PRO A 125 5.71 6.14 -11.14
N ASN A 126 5.91 5.45 -10.01
CA ASN A 126 7.19 5.40 -9.30
C ASN A 126 7.51 3.96 -8.89
N THR A 127 8.80 3.62 -8.87
CA THR A 127 9.25 2.33 -8.36
C THR A 127 9.33 2.38 -6.84
N VAL A 128 8.84 1.32 -6.18
CA VAL A 128 8.91 1.17 -4.73
C VAL A 128 10.38 1.11 -4.30
N PRO A 129 10.78 1.70 -3.14
CA PRO A 129 12.18 1.70 -2.73
C PRO A 129 12.77 0.28 -2.69
N ALA A 130 14.05 0.15 -3.06
CA ALA A 130 14.76 -1.10 -2.89
C ALA A 130 14.83 -1.43 -1.39
N PHE A 131 14.35 -2.61 -1.02
CA PHE A 131 14.40 -3.07 0.35
C PHE A 131 15.74 -3.78 0.56
N ALA A 132 16.72 -3.09 1.15
CA ALA A 132 17.94 -3.74 1.58
C ALA A 132 17.58 -4.88 2.56
N CYS A 133 18.22 -6.04 2.37
CA CYS A 133 18.02 -7.23 3.19
C CYS A 133 18.39 -6.98 4.65
#